data_AF-A0A6I1H9F4-F1
#
_entry.id   AF-A0A6I1H9F4-F1
#
_cell.length_a   1.000
_cell.length_b   1.000
_cell.length_c   1.000
_cell.angle_alpha   90.00
_cell.angle_beta   90.00
_cell.angle_gamma   90.00
#
_symmetry.space_group_name_H-M   'P 1'
#
loop_
_entity.id
_entity.type
_entity.pdbx_description
1 polymer ?
#
loop_
_entity_poly.entity_id
_entity_poly.type
_entity_poly.pdbx_seq_one_letter_code
_entity_poly.pdbx_strand_id
1 'polypeptide(L)'
;MTRRNRELQARIEQLEQELGRGGRQPETVSPEALTGCRLLEARAAAQQGNRPQTGLLAYLRHAQWRHILSVPFIYLVAVPLGLLDLSISLYQLVCFPLYRIARVRRKDFFLYDRGSLAYLNVLEKFHCQYCAYATGLLAYAREVVGRTEQYWCPIKHAGPADATPPVHAHVCRFIAFGDADAYRRQLEPLRKELVEDNKVNNG
;
A
#
# COMPACT_ATOMS: atom_id res chain seq x y z
N MET A 1 -37.06 -9.95 19.30
CA MET A 1 -36.50 -8.68 18.79
C MET A 1 -37.21 -7.50 19.44
N THR A 2 -36.48 -6.68 20.20
CA THR A 2 -36.99 -5.55 21.00
C THR A 2 -37.38 -4.35 20.13
N ARG A 3 -38.38 -3.56 20.55
CA ARG A 3 -38.85 -2.33 19.86
C ARG A 3 -37.70 -1.38 19.49
N ARG A 4 -36.71 -1.27 20.37
CA ARG A 4 -35.48 -0.49 20.20
C ARG A 4 -34.60 -0.98 19.03
N ASN A 5 -34.60 -2.27 18.73
CA ASN A 5 -33.85 -2.81 17.57
C ASN A 5 -34.51 -2.43 16.24
N ARG A 6 -35.85 -2.45 16.16
CA ARG A 6 -36.58 -2.01 14.96
C ARG A 6 -36.39 -0.51 14.70
N GLU A 7 -36.36 0.28 15.77
CA GLU A 7 -36.12 1.71 15.72
C GLU A 7 -34.69 2.05 15.26
N LEU A 8 -33.70 1.26 15.68
CA LEU A 8 -32.32 1.36 15.20
C LEU A 8 -32.19 0.97 13.73
N GLN A 9 -32.85 -0.11 13.28
CA GLN A 9 -32.84 -0.53 11.87
C GLN A 9 -33.48 0.52 10.96
N ALA A 10 -34.62 1.08 11.37
CA ALA A 10 -35.28 2.16 10.62
C ALA A 10 -34.40 3.42 10.53
N ARG A 11 -33.67 3.76 11.60
CA ARG A 11 -32.70 4.87 11.57
C ARG A 11 -31.52 4.61 10.66
N ILE A 12 -31.03 3.38 10.58
CA ILE A 12 -29.93 3.00 9.67
C ILE A 12 -30.38 3.16 8.21
N GLU A 13 -31.55 2.63 7.85
CA GLU A 13 -32.08 2.75 6.49
C GLU A 13 -32.35 4.21 6.09
N GLN A 14 -32.85 5.03 7.03
CA GLN A 14 -33.09 6.45 6.80
C GLN A 14 -31.78 7.23 6.60
N LEU A 15 -30.75 6.94 7.42
CA LEU A 15 -29.40 7.51 7.27
C LEU A 15 -28.73 7.05 5.96
N GLU A 16 -28.91 5.79 5.56
CA GLU A 16 -28.43 5.27 4.28
C GLU A 16 -29.12 5.96 3.08
N GLN A 17 -30.40 6.30 3.18
CA GLN A 17 -31.12 7.08 2.17
C GLN A 17 -30.70 8.55 2.13
N GLU A 18 -30.43 9.16 3.29
CA GLU A 18 -29.87 10.52 3.37
C GLU A 18 -28.46 10.57 2.76
N LEU A 19 -27.60 9.59 3.06
CA LEU A 19 -26.30 9.41 2.41
C LEU A 19 -26.43 9.09 0.91
N GLY A 20 -27.45 8.32 0.52
CA GLY A 20 -27.75 7.98 -0.87
C GLY A 20 -28.20 9.17 -1.72
N ARG A 21 -28.92 10.12 -1.12
CA ARG A 21 -29.32 11.40 -1.76
C ARG A 21 -28.22 12.47 -1.71
N GLY A 22 -27.32 12.41 -0.74
CA GLY A 22 -26.17 13.31 -0.55
C GLY A 22 -24.87 12.86 -1.24
N GLY A 23 -24.90 11.76 -1.99
CA GLY A 23 -23.71 11.20 -2.63
C GLY A 23 -22.97 10.26 -1.68
N ARG A 24 -22.95 8.99 -2.06
CA ARG A 24 -21.98 8.01 -1.58
C ARG A 24 -20.58 8.47 -2.00
N GLN A 25 -19.99 9.42 -1.29
CA GLN A 25 -18.55 9.54 -1.23
C GLN A 25 -18.10 8.40 -0.31
N PRO A 26 -17.33 7.42 -0.81
CA PRO A 26 -16.40 6.69 0.05
C PRO A 26 -15.51 7.74 0.77
N GLU A 27 -14.62 7.36 1.67
CA GLU A 27 -13.47 8.22 1.99
C GLU A 27 -12.51 8.38 0.78
N THR A 28 -13.05 8.77 -0.38
CA THR A 28 -12.33 9.38 -1.46
C THR A 28 -11.95 10.76 -0.99
N VAL A 29 -10.64 11.00 -0.91
CA VAL A 29 -10.05 12.34 -0.96
C VAL A 29 -10.95 13.23 -1.83
N SER A 30 -11.52 14.30 -1.23
CA SER A 30 -12.52 15.15 -1.87
C SER A 30 -12.13 15.45 -3.32
N PRO A 31 -13.03 15.38 -4.31
CA PRO A 31 -12.70 15.73 -5.69
C PRO A 31 -12.11 17.15 -5.79
N GLU A 32 -12.42 18.04 -4.85
CA GLU A 32 -11.77 19.36 -4.72
C GLU A 32 -10.32 19.29 -4.23
N ALA A 33 -10.02 18.36 -3.31
CA ALA A 33 -8.66 18.10 -2.84
C ALA A 33 -7.83 17.34 -3.90
N LEU A 34 -8.44 16.44 -4.67
CA LEU A 34 -7.82 15.77 -5.82
C LEU A 34 -7.55 16.76 -6.95
N THR A 35 -8.49 17.65 -7.22
CA THR A 35 -8.34 18.75 -8.19
C THR A 35 -7.30 19.75 -7.71
N GLY A 36 -7.25 20.02 -6.40
CA GLY A 36 -6.22 20.81 -5.74
C GLY A 36 -4.83 20.18 -5.87
N CYS A 37 -4.69 18.88 -5.58
CA CYS A 37 -3.44 18.13 -5.78
C CYS A 37 -3.01 18.16 -7.25
N ARG A 38 -3.92 17.91 -8.20
CA ARG A 38 -3.61 17.97 -9.65
C ARG A 38 -3.24 19.38 -10.12
N LEU A 39 -3.89 20.42 -9.60
CA LEU A 39 -3.54 21.82 -9.89
C LEU A 39 -2.19 22.20 -9.26
N LEU A 40 -1.87 21.68 -8.08
CA LEU A 40 -0.56 21.84 -7.43
C LEU A 40 0.53 21.09 -8.20
N GLU A 41 0.27 19.88 -8.67
CA GLU A 41 1.17 19.09 -9.53
C GLU A 41 1.43 19.79 -10.87
N ALA A 42 0.38 20.29 -11.53
CA ALA A 42 0.51 21.05 -12.78
C ALA A 42 1.27 22.37 -12.59
N ARG A 43 1.04 23.08 -11.48
CA ARG A 43 1.79 24.30 -11.12
C ARG A 43 3.24 24.01 -10.71
N ALA A 44 3.51 22.87 -10.06
CA ALA A 44 4.86 22.42 -9.73
C ALA A 44 5.66 22.04 -10.98
N ALA A 45 5.05 21.30 -11.91
CA ALA A 45 5.64 20.95 -13.19
C ALA A 45 5.95 22.20 -14.05
N ALA A 46 5.05 23.19 -14.08
CA ALA A 46 5.27 24.44 -14.81
C ALA A 46 6.40 25.32 -14.22
N GLN A 47 6.62 25.27 -12.91
CA GLN A 47 7.70 26.02 -12.24
C GLN A 47 9.08 25.34 -12.32
N GLN A 48 9.15 24.11 -12.85
CA GLN A 48 10.39 23.32 -12.90
C GLN A 48 11.35 23.76 -14.02
N GLY A 49 10.85 24.43 -15.07
CA GLY A 49 11.60 24.72 -16.29
C GLY A 49 12.71 25.77 -16.18
N ASN A 50 12.91 26.41 -15.02
CA ASN A 50 13.84 27.54 -14.92
C ASN A 50 14.66 27.61 -13.62
N ARG A 51 14.88 26.48 -12.93
CA ARG A 51 15.80 26.44 -11.77
C ARG A 51 17.18 25.91 -12.20
N PRO A 52 18.27 26.70 -12.00
CA PRO A 52 19.61 26.28 -12.38
C PRO A 52 20.01 25.04 -11.58
N GLN A 53 20.59 24.05 -12.27
CA GLN A 53 21.14 22.85 -11.66
C GLN A 53 22.23 23.27 -10.66
N THR A 54 22.09 22.91 -9.39
CA THR A 54 23.21 23.06 -8.45
C THR A 54 24.27 22.04 -8.81
N GLY A 55 25.48 22.49 -9.14
CA GLY A 55 26.57 21.59 -9.52
C GLY A 55 27.01 20.70 -8.35
N LEU A 56 27.34 19.44 -8.66
CA LEU A 56 27.78 18.41 -7.71
C LEU A 56 28.91 18.88 -6.77
N LEU A 57 29.81 19.74 -7.26
CA LEU A 57 30.94 20.31 -6.53
C LEU A 57 30.53 21.41 -5.53
N ALA A 58 29.54 22.25 -5.88
CA ALA A 58 28.98 23.24 -4.95
C ALA A 58 28.15 22.55 -3.86
N TYR A 59 27.46 21.46 -4.23
CA TYR A 59 26.74 20.62 -3.28
C TYR A 59 27.69 19.89 -2.33
N LEU A 60 28.77 19.25 -2.79
CA LEU A 60 29.75 18.60 -1.89
C LEU A 60 30.44 19.61 -0.94
N ARG A 61 30.60 20.87 -1.35
CA ARG A 61 31.21 21.92 -0.53
C ARG A 61 30.25 22.57 0.49
N HIS A 62 28.94 22.48 0.25
CA HIS A 62 27.88 22.92 1.18
C HIS A 62 27.08 21.77 1.81
N ALA A 63 27.34 20.53 1.41
CA ALA A 63 26.72 19.34 1.97
C ALA A 63 27.19 19.26 3.41
N GLN A 64 26.24 19.51 4.30
CA GLN A 64 26.46 19.46 5.73
C GLN A 64 27.08 18.10 6.04
N TRP A 65 28.28 18.07 6.64
CA TRP A 65 29.04 16.86 7.02
C TRP A 65 28.18 15.74 7.64
N ARG A 66 27.07 16.13 8.27
CA ARG A 66 26.00 15.28 8.78
C ARG A 66 25.43 14.27 7.76
N HIS A 67 25.36 14.61 6.48
CA HIS A 67 24.85 13.72 5.42
C HIS A 67 25.86 12.63 5.07
N ILE A 68 27.14 12.97 5.04
CA ILE A 68 28.21 11.99 4.78
C ILE A 68 28.30 10.99 5.95
N LEU A 69 28.03 11.44 7.17
CA LEU A 69 28.01 10.58 8.35
C LEU A 69 26.80 9.63 8.39
N SER A 70 25.66 9.98 7.79
CA SER A 70 24.47 9.12 7.77
C SER A 70 24.49 8.07 6.65
N VAL A 71 25.28 8.29 5.60
CA VAL A 71 25.50 7.33 4.50
C VAL A 71 25.80 5.91 4.99
N PRO A 72 26.79 5.64 5.86
CA PRO A 72 27.09 4.27 6.31
C PRO A 72 25.92 3.61 7.04
N PHE A 73 25.11 4.36 7.80
CA PHE A 73 23.91 3.83 8.46
C PHE A 73 22.79 3.49 7.46
N ILE A 74 22.61 4.32 6.43
CA ILE A 74 21.63 4.06 5.36
C ILE A 74 22.02 2.79 4.59
N TYR A 75 23.30 2.63 4.23
CA TYR A 75 23.78 1.42 3.56
C TYR A 75 23.66 0.17 4.46
N LEU A 76 23.81 0.32 5.77
CA LEU A 76 23.58 -0.77 6.71
C LEU A 76 22.12 -1.24 6.70
N VAL A 77 21.14 -0.34 6.52
CA VAL A 77 19.70 -0.67 6.42
C VAL A 77 19.31 -1.14 5.01
N ALA A 78 20.05 -0.73 3.98
CA ALA A 78 19.84 -1.23 2.62
C ALA A 78 20.09 -2.75 2.51
N VAL A 79 21.05 -3.28 3.27
CA VAL A 79 21.36 -4.72 3.32
C VAL A 79 20.17 -5.58 3.79
N PRO A 80 19.56 -5.36 4.98
CA PRO A 80 18.40 -6.12 5.43
C PRO A 80 17.18 -5.90 4.54
N LEU A 81 17.00 -4.72 3.91
CA LEU A 81 15.95 -4.52 2.91
C LEU A 81 16.18 -5.39 1.67
N GLY A 82 17.41 -5.49 1.17
CA GLY A 82 17.74 -6.40 0.07
C GLY A 82 17.52 -7.87 0.42
N LEU A 83 17.90 -8.28 1.64
CA LEU A 83 17.67 -9.64 2.12
C LEU A 83 16.17 -9.95 2.26
N LEU A 84 15.39 -8.98 2.74
CA LEU A 84 13.93 -9.09 2.82
C LEU A 84 13.32 -9.24 1.43
N ASP A 85 13.74 -8.43 0.45
CA ASP A 85 13.28 -8.53 -0.94
C ASP A 85 13.55 -9.92 -1.54
N LEU A 86 14.76 -10.45 -1.32
CA LEU A 86 15.13 -11.79 -1.79
C LEU A 86 14.30 -12.88 -1.09
N SER A 87 14.14 -12.77 0.22
CA SER A 87 13.38 -13.74 1.02
C SER A 87 11.90 -13.78 0.61
N ILE A 88 11.28 -12.62 0.40
CA ILE A 88 9.87 -12.53 -0.04
C ILE A 88 9.71 -13.01 -1.47
N SER A 89 10.66 -12.67 -2.35
CA SER A 89 10.64 -13.14 -3.74
C SER A 89 10.79 -14.66 -3.81
N LEU A 90 11.67 -15.25 -2.99
CA LEU A 90 11.84 -16.69 -2.89
C LEU A 90 10.58 -17.36 -2.29
N TYR A 91 10.02 -16.78 -1.24
CA TYR A 91 8.78 -17.23 -0.63
C TYR A 91 7.65 -17.28 -1.67
N GLN A 92 7.46 -16.19 -2.43
CA GLN A 92 6.47 -16.15 -3.50
C GLN A 92 6.77 -17.18 -4.60
N LEU A 93 8.03 -17.35 -4.99
CA LEU A 93 8.42 -18.28 -6.04
C LEU A 93 8.11 -19.75 -5.66
N VAL A 94 8.29 -20.12 -4.40
CA VAL A 94 8.10 -21.49 -3.91
C VAL A 94 6.67 -21.74 -3.46
N CYS A 95 6.13 -20.88 -2.59
CA CYS A 95 4.85 -21.12 -1.93
C CYS A 95 3.65 -20.81 -2.82
N PHE A 96 3.69 -19.77 -3.66
CA PHE A 96 2.50 -19.38 -4.43
C PHE A 96 2.13 -20.40 -5.50
N PRO A 97 3.08 -20.99 -6.27
CA PRO A 97 2.75 -22.08 -7.19
C PRO A 97 2.20 -23.31 -6.47
N LEU A 98 2.72 -23.63 -5.28
CA LEU A 98 2.25 -24.76 -4.48
C LEU A 98 0.78 -24.58 -4.05
N TYR A 99 0.39 -23.35 -3.70
CA TYR A 99 -0.98 -23.01 -3.31
C TYR A 99 -1.87 -22.55 -4.48
N ARG A 100 -1.33 -22.53 -5.71
CA ARG A 100 -1.99 -21.98 -6.92
C ARG A 100 -2.43 -20.51 -6.80
N ILE A 101 -1.79 -19.73 -5.93
CA ILE A 101 -2.09 -18.31 -5.70
C ILE A 101 -1.49 -17.44 -6.82
N ALA A 102 -2.18 -16.35 -7.18
CA ALA A 102 -1.68 -15.32 -8.09
C ALA A 102 -0.36 -14.70 -7.59
N ARG A 103 0.69 -14.70 -8.43
CA ARG A 103 1.95 -13.99 -8.14
C ARG A 103 1.70 -12.48 -8.04
N VAL A 104 2.26 -11.84 -7.02
CA VAL A 104 2.24 -10.38 -6.91
C VAL A 104 3.24 -9.80 -7.91
N ARG A 105 2.79 -8.87 -8.75
CA ARG A 105 3.64 -8.23 -9.76
C ARG A 105 4.45 -7.12 -9.11
N ARG A 106 5.77 -7.28 -9.10
CA ARG A 106 6.69 -6.28 -8.53
C ARG A 106 6.49 -4.89 -9.14
N LYS A 107 6.35 -4.79 -10.46
CA LYS A 107 6.24 -3.51 -11.20
C LYS A 107 5.12 -2.58 -10.70
N ASP A 108 4.06 -3.11 -10.10
CA ASP A 108 2.91 -2.32 -9.65
C ASP A 108 3.22 -1.54 -8.34
N PHE A 109 4.26 -1.94 -7.61
CA PHE A 109 4.63 -1.36 -6.30
C PHE A 109 5.85 -0.43 -6.37
N PHE A 110 6.70 -0.59 -7.38
CA PHE A 110 7.93 0.18 -7.52
C PHE A 110 7.74 1.31 -8.55
N LEU A 111 7.21 2.44 -8.09
CA LEU A 111 7.06 3.67 -8.87
C LEU A 111 8.24 4.62 -8.65
N TYR A 112 9.05 4.81 -9.70
CA TYR A 112 10.23 5.67 -9.68
C TYR A 112 10.00 6.97 -10.46
N ASP A 113 9.00 7.75 -10.07
CA ASP A 113 8.62 8.99 -10.78
C ASP A 113 9.58 10.16 -10.48
N ARG A 114 10.12 10.18 -9.26
CA ARG A 114 10.89 11.32 -8.72
C ARG A 114 12.36 11.39 -9.19
N GLY A 115 12.82 10.43 -9.99
CA GLY A 115 14.18 10.40 -10.54
C GLY A 115 14.40 11.37 -11.71
N SER A 116 13.32 11.82 -12.35
CA SER A 116 13.35 12.70 -13.53
C SER A 116 13.52 14.18 -13.20
N LEU A 117 13.43 14.58 -11.92
CA LEU A 117 13.51 15.98 -11.54
C LEU A 117 14.93 16.54 -11.75
N ALA A 118 15.03 17.50 -12.66
CA ALA A 118 16.29 18.02 -13.20
C ALA A 118 17.12 18.86 -12.22
N TYR A 119 16.54 19.33 -11.12
CA TYR A 119 17.21 20.19 -10.13
C TYR A 119 17.88 19.42 -8.98
N LEU A 120 17.74 18.09 -8.96
CA LEU A 120 18.21 17.25 -7.86
C LEU A 120 19.63 16.75 -8.12
N ASN A 121 20.51 16.84 -7.12
CA ASN A 121 21.88 16.33 -7.22
C ASN A 121 21.91 14.80 -7.32
N VAL A 122 23.01 14.23 -7.83
CA VAL A 122 23.16 12.77 -7.98
C VAL A 122 22.95 12.04 -6.64
N LEU A 123 23.50 12.57 -5.54
CA LEU A 123 23.35 11.98 -4.20
C LEU A 123 21.89 12.02 -3.71
N GLU A 124 21.20 13.12 -3.95
CA GLU A 124 19.78 13.28 -3.60
C GLU A 124 18.89 12.37 -4.45
N LYS A 125 19.25 12.13 -5.71
CA LYS A 125 18.58 11.14 -6.58
C LYS A 125 18.74 9.72 -6.03
N PHE A 126 19.95 9.36 -5.57
CA PHE A 126 20.17 8.06 -4.92
C PHE A 126 19.34 7.89 -3.64
N HIS A 127 19.29 8.91 -2.78
CA HIS A 127 18.47 8.85 -1.56
C HIS A 127 16.97 8.77 -1.90
N CYS A 128 16.51 9.50 -2.92
CA CYS A 128 15.13 9.44 -3.37
C CYS A 128 14.77 8.05 -3.91
N GLN A 129 15.65 7.44 -4.70
CA GLN A 129 15.50 6.06 -5.20
C GLN A 129 15.47 5.05 -4.05
N TYR A 130 16.33 5.22 -3.03
CA TYR A 130 16.33 4.38 -1.84
C TYR A 130 14.98 4.43 -1.10
N CYS A 131 14.45 5.63 -0.84
CA CYS A 131 13.16 5.78 -0.16
C CYS A 131 11.99 5.24 -0.99
N ALA A 132 12.02 5.43 -2.32
CA ALA A 132 11.03 4.85 -3.23
C ALA A 132 11.10 3.31 -3.23
N TYR A 133 12.31 2.75 -3.26
CA TYR A 133 12.56 1.32 -3.18
C TYR A 133 12.06 0.74 -1.85
N ALA A 134 12.42 1.33 -0.72
CA ALA A 134 12.03 0.84 0.61
C ALA A 134 10.51 0.85 0.79
N THR A 135 9.85 1.96 0.42
CA THR A 135 8.39 2.08 0.50
C THR A 135 7.70 1.07 -0.41
N GLY A 136 8.17 0.94 -1.67
CA GLY A 136 7.63 -0.02 -2.63
C GLY A 136 7.81 -1.47 -2.18
N LEU A 137 8.98 -1.80 -1.62
CA LEU A 137 9.28 -3.11 -1.06
C LEU A 137 8.35 -3.47 0.11
N LEU A 138 8.12 -2.54 1.04
CA LEU A 138 7.23 -2.79 2.18
C LEU A 138 5.77 -2.97 1.72
N ALA A 139 5.32 -2.21 0.72
CA ALA A 139 3.99 -2.38 0.14
C ALA A 139 3.85 -3.73 -0.58
N TYR A 140 4.86 -4.13 -1.36
CA TYR A 140 4.94 -5.45 -2.00
C TYR A 140 4.91 -6.58 -0.97
N ALA A 141 5.75 -6.49 0.07
CA ALA A 141 5.81 -7.45 1.16
C ALA A 141 4.45 -7.64 1.83
N ARG A 142 3.78 -6.53 2.11
CA ARG A 142 2.48 -6.50 2.75
C ARG A 142 1.38 -7.13 1.89
N GLU A 143 1.41 -6.94 0.58
CA GLU A 143 0.48 -7.62 -0.34
C GLU A 143 0.73 -9.15 -0.37
N VAL A 144 2.00 -9.57 -0.41
CA VAL A 144 2.36 -11.01 -0.36
C VAL A 144 1.84 -11.66 0.92
N VAL A 145 2.05 -10.99 2.07
CA VAL A 145 1.54 -11.46 3.36
C VAL A 145 0.02 -11.44 3.38
N GLY A 146 -0.64 -10.41 2.84
CA GLY A 146 -2.10 -10.32 2.81
C GLY A 146 -2.78 -11.46 2.03
N ARG A 147 -2.20 -11.87 0.88
CA ARG A 147 -2.67 -13.04 0.13
C ARG A 147 -2.43 -14.34 0.89
N THR A 148 -1.31 -14.42 1.61
CA THR A 148 -0.96 -15.58 2.45
C THR A 148 -1.93 -15.70 3.63
N GLU A 149 -2.24 -14.58 4.29
CA GLU A 149 -3.19 -14.49 5.38
C GLU A 149 -4.59 -14.87 4.93
N GLN A 150 -5.03 -14.39 3.75
CA GLN A 150 -6.30 -14.82 3.16
C GLN A 150 -6.37 -16.32 2.90
N TYR A 151 -5.28 -16.95 2.48
CA TYR A 151 -5.25 -18.39 2.19
C TYR A 151 -5.30 -19.26 3.46
N TRP A 152 -4.54 -18.88 4.48
CA TRP A 152 -4.34 -19.68 5.69
C TRP A 152 -5.30 -19.34 6.83
N CYS A 153 -5.59 -18.06 7.05
CA CYS A 153 -6.36 -17.59 8.20
C CYS A 153 -7.11 -16.26 7.89
N PRO A 154 -8.19 -16.29 7.11
CA PRO A 154 -8.99 -15.10 6.81
C PRO A 154 -9.92 -14.74 7.99
N ILE A 155 -9.37 -14.52 9.18
CA ILE A 155 -10.12 -14.19 10.40
C ILE A 155 -9.69 -12.81 10.89
N LYS A 156 -10.65 -11.95 11.20
CA LYS A 156 -10.38 -10.62 11.77
C LYS A 156 -9.82 -10.74 13.18
N HIS A 157 -8.97 -9.79 13.56
CA HIS A 157 -8.47 -9.69 14.92
C HIS A 157 -9.62 -9.34 15.88
N ALA A 158 -9.56 -9.85 17.12
CA ALA A 158 -10.59 -9.63 18.14
C ALA A 158 -10.57 -8.22 18.75
N GLY A 159 -9.46 -7.49 18.58
CA GLY A 159 -9.26 -6.16 19.14
C GLY A 159 -10.09 -5.09 18.42
N PRO A 160 -10.28 -3.92 19.04
CA PRO A 160 -11.00 -2.83 18.42
C PRO A 160 -10.26 -2.33 17.16
N ALA A 161 -11.02 -1.83 16.20
CA ALA A 161 -10.53 -1.52 14.85
C ALA A 161 -9.44 -0.43 14.83
N ASP A 162 -9.40 0.41 15.86
CA ASP A 162 -8.43 1.48 16.11
C ASP A 162 -7.11 0.99 16.71
N ALA A 163 -7.11 -0.15 17.41
CA ALA A 163 -5.93 -0.80 17.97
C ALA A 163 -5.29 -1.83 17.00
N THR A 164 -5.95 -2.11 15.87
CA THR A 164 -5.43 -3.03 14.86
C THR A 164 -4.49 -2.26 13.93
N PRO A 165 -3.28 -2.78 13.61
CA PRO A 165 -2.38 -2.13 12.65
C PRO A 165 -3.11 -1.88 11.33
N PRO A 166 -2.67 -0.86 10.55
CA PRO A 166 -3.31 -0.54 9.28
C PRO A 166 -3.53 -1.81 8.50
N VAL A 167 -4.70 -1.87 7.87
CA VAL A 167 -5.33 -3.10 7.39
C VAL A 167 -5.07 -3.26 5.89
N HIS A 168 -4.67 -4.44 5.41
CA HIS A 168 -4.48 -4.64 3.97
C HIS A 168 -5.84 -4.86 3.30
N ALA A 169 -5.97 -4.55 2.01
CA ALA A 169 -7.27 -4.54 1.33
C ALA A 169 -8.06 -5.85 1.49
N HIS A 170 -7.37 -6.99 1.58
CA HIS A 170 -8.00 -8.31 1.75
C HIS A 170 -8.73 -8.50 3.10
N VAL A 171 -8.38 -7.79 4.19
CA VAL A 171 -9.01 -7.98 5.51
C VAL A 171 -10.47 -7.52 5.54
N CYS A 172 -10.89 -6.62 4.65
CA CYS A 172 -12.30 -6.25 4.53
C CYS A 172 -13.19 -7.48 4.30
N ARG A 173 -12.66 -8.49 3.59
CA ARG A 173 -13.33 -9.75 3.25
C ARG A 173 -13.13 -10.85 4.30
N PHE A 174 -12.37 -10.58 5.37
CA PHE A 174 -12.13 -11.57 6.41
C PHE A 174 -13.35 -11.80 7.29
N ILE A 175 -13.40 -13.01 7.81
CA ILE A 175 -14.46 -13.57 8.62
C ILE A 175 -14.36 -12.94 10.01
N ALA A 176 -15.52 -12.67 10.63
CA ALA A 176 -15.54 -12.13 11.98
C ALA A 176 -14.86 -13.08 12.97
N PHE A 177 -14.17 -12.51 13.96
CA PHE A 177 -13.56 -13.28 15.03
C PHE A 177 -14.61 -14.13 15.76
N GLY A 178 -14.34 -15.42 15.95
CA GLY A 178 -15.20 -16.34 16.70
C GLY A 178 -16.35 -17.00 15.92
N ASP A 179 -16.56 -16.68 14.64
CA ASP A 179 -17.61 -17.32 13.82
C ASP A 179 -17.07 -18.56 13.07
N ALA A 180 -17.11 -19.71 13.75
CA ALA A 180 -16.63 -20.98 13.22
C ALA A 180 -17.45 -21.49 12.02
N ASP A 181 -18.74 -21.17 11.95
CA ASP A 181 -19.63 -21.61 10.88
C ASP A 181 -19.44 -20.77 9.61
N ALA A 182 -19.23 -19.46 9.74
CA ALA A 182 -18.79 -18.62 8.63
C ALA A 182 -17.39 -19.03 8.15
N TYR A 183 -16.48 -19.37 9.08
CA TYR A 183 -15.15 -19.87 8.74
C TYR A 183 -15.20 -21.06 7.79
N ARG A 184 -15.94 -22.12 8.15
CA ARG A 184 -16.05 -23.32 7.31
C ARG A 184 -16.72 -23.05 5.96
N ARG A 185 -17.68 -22.12 5.89
CA ARG A 185 -18.41 -21.80 4.65
C ARG A 185 -17.61 -20.92 3.69
N GLN A 186 -16.86 -19.94 4.19
CA GLN A 186 -16.21 -18.91 3.37
C GLN A 186 -14.74 -19.22 3.05
N LEU A 187 -14.11 -20.17 3.74
CA LEU A 187 -12.70 -20.53 3.51
C LEU A 187 -12.41 -20.98 2.06
N GLU A 188 -13.18 -21.93 1.53
CA GLU A 188 -12.98 -22.43 0.18
C GLU A 188 -13.27 -21.37 -0.91
N PRO A 189 -14.35 -20.56 -0.82
CA PRO A 189 -14.55 -19.40 -1.70
C PRO A 189 -13.36 -18.43 -1.71
N LEU A 190 -12.88 -18.01 -0.53
CA LEU A 190 -11.78 -17.05 -0.40
C LEU A 190 -10.46 -17.58 -0.99
N ARG A 191 -10.22 -18.89 -0.92
CA ARG A 191 -9.07 -19.54 -1.57
C ARG A 191 -9.22 -19.57 -3.08
N LYS A 192 -10.42 -19.83 -3.60
CA LYS A 192 -10.67 -19.83 -5.06
C LYS A 192 -10.47 -18.46 -5.68
N GLU A 193 -10.86 -17.38 -5.00
CA GLU A 193 -10.61 -15.99 -5.45
C GLU A 193 -9.12 -15.76 -5.74
N LEU A 194 -8.22 -16.22 -4.87
CA LEU A 194 -6.78 -16.08 -5.04
C LEU A 194 -6.23 -16.85 -6.26
N VAL A 195 -6.90 -17.92 -6.67
CA VAL A 195 -6.57 -18.72 -7.86
C VAL A 195 -7.14 -18.08 -9.12
N GLU A 196 -8.33 -17.49 -9.05
CA GLU A 196 -8.96 -16.80 -10.19
C GLU A 196 -8.20 -15.51 -10.57
N ASP A 197 -7.75 -14.76 -9.57
CA ASP A 197 -6.86 -13.60 -9.76
C ASP A 197 -5.57 -13.98 -10.52
N ASN A 198 -5.12 -15.25 -10.44
CA ASN A 198 -3.95 -15.73 -11.18
C ASN A 198 -4.25 -15.80 -12.67
N LYS A 199 -5.43 -16.31 -13.04
CA LYS A 199 -5.85 -16.46 -14.45
C LYS A 199 -6.02 -15.12 -15.13
N VAL A 200 -6.62 -14.14 -14.44
CA VAL A 200 -6.80 -12.77 -14.98
C VAL A 200 -5.46 -12.06 -15.21
N ASN A 201 -4.47 -12.30 -14.35
CA ASN A 201 -3.16 -11.67 -14.47
C ASN A 201 -2.21 -12.36 -15.47
N ASN A 202 -2.50 -13.59 -15.88
CA ASN A 202 -1.67 -14.40 -16.78
C ASN A 202 -2.27 -14.60 -18.19
N GLY A 203 -3.47 -14.06 -18.46
CA GLY A 203 -4.07 -13.97 -19.80
C GLY A 203 -3.79 -12.62 -20.43
#